data_AF-A0A929FP64-F1
#
_entry.id   AF-A0A929FP64-F1
#
_cell.length_a   1.000
_cell.length_b   1.000
_cell.length_c   1.000
_cell.angle_alpha   90.00
_cell.angle_beta   90.00
_cell.angle_gamma   90.00
#
_symmetry.space_group_name_H-M   'P 1'
#
loop_
_entity.id
_entity.type
_entity.pdbx_description
1 polymer ?
#
loop_
_entity_poly.entity_id
_entity_poly.type
_entity_poly.pdbx_seq_one_letter_code
_entity_poly.pdbx_strand_id
1 'polypeptide(L)' 'MALTRKARLWEIGNTSSRLSQLFAETMKQGQISSSDWYDVITAPLDNSFSVDHEDAITRMIYGVRHGFVKVV' A
#
# COMPACT_ATOMS: atom_id res chain seq x y z
N MET A 1 -9.01 9.37 -24.83
CA MET A 1 -8.69 8.09 -24.17
C MET A 1 -7.21 7.77 -24.39
N ALA A 2 -6.38 7.91 -23.36
CA ALA A 2 -5.02 7.36 -23.32
C ALA A 2 -4.52 7.39 -21.86
N LEU A 3 -4.88 6.36 -21.09
CA LEU A 3 -4.53 6.19 -19.67
C LEU A 3 -3.57 4.99 -19.50
N THR A 4 -2.50 4.94 -20.29
CA THR A 4 -1.52 3.84 -20.25
C THR A 4 -0.11 4.37 -20.35
N ARG A 5 0.36 5.04 -19.29
CA ARG A 5 1.79 5.40 -19.17
C ARG A 5 2.29 5.69 -17.74
N LYS A 6 1.85 4.92 -16.74
CA LYS A 6 2.46 4.99 -15.38
C LYS A 6 2.89 3.64 -14.80
N ALA A 7 3.01 2.61 -15.63
CA ALA A 7 3.42 1.26 -15.19
C ALA A 7 4.93 0.97 -15.30
N ARG A 8 5.80 1.99 -15.47
CA ARG A 8 7.26 1.79 -15.61
C ARG A 8 8.10 2.85 -14.90
N LEU A 9 7.96 2.95 -13.58
CA LEU A 9 9.00 3.52 -12.72
C LEU A 9 9.37 2.49 -11.66
N TRP A 10 9.66 1.28 -12.15
CA TRP A 10 10.63 0.39 -11.54
C TRP A 10 11.94 1.15 -11.40
N GLU A 11 12.33 1.45 -10.17
CA GLU A 11 13.74 1.31 -9.80
C GLU A 11 13.83 0.86 -8.34
N ILE A 12 14.51 -0.27 -8.21
CA ILE A 12 14.66 -1.12 -7.05
C ILE A 12 15.60 -0.39 -6.09
N GLY A 13 15.03 0.23 -5.06
CA GLY A 13 15.77 0.93 -4.00
C GLY A 13 14.92 1.50 -2.87
N ASN A 14 13.59 1.42 -2.96
CA ASN A 14 12.68 2.30 -2.23
C ASN A 14 11.38 1.59 -1.76
N THR A 15 11.49 0.36 -1.24
CA THR A 15 10.33 -0.35 -0.64
C THR A 15 9.66 0.49 0.44
N SER A 16 10.45 1.30 1.15
CA SER A 16 9.94 2.23 2.16
C SER A 16 9.04 3.32 1.59
N SER A 17 9.47 3.97 0.50
CA SER A 17 8.71 5.06 -0.11
C SER A 17 7.43 4.56 -0.77
N ARG A 18 7.44 3.34 -1.33
CA ARG A 18 6.26 2.74 -1.98
C ARG A 18 5.14 2.50 -0.97
N LEU A 19 5.46 1.96 0.21
CA LEU A 19 4.44 1.66 1.23
C LEU A 19 3.85 2.94 1.84
N SER A 20 4.68 3.93 2.14
CA SER A 20 4.20 5.24 2.62
C SER A 20 3.34 5.96 1.58
N GLN A 21 3.70 5.87 0.29
CA GLN A 21 2.90 6.46 -0.79
C GLN A 21 1.57 5.72 -0.98
N LEU A 22 1.59 4.39 -0.98
CA LEU A 22 0.38 3.56 -1.06
C LEU A 22 -0.56 3.87 0.11
N PHE A 23 -0.03 4.00 1.32
CA PHE A 23 -0.80 4.39 2.49
C PHE A 23 -1.46 5.76 2.30
N ALA A 24 -0.70 6.78 1.89
CA ALA A 24 -1.24 8.13 1.67
C ALA A 24 -2.33 8.15 0.58
N GLU A 25 -2.11 7.44 -0.54
CA GLU A 25 -3.08 7.35 -1.62
C GLU A 25 -4.34 6.60 -1.19
N THR A 26 -4.19 5.48 -0.48
CA THR A 26 -5.28 4.66 0.05
C THR A 26 -6.14 5.45 1.03
N MET A 27 -5.52 6.15 1.98
CA MET A 27 -6.24 6.97 2.96
C MET A 27 -6.96 8.15 2.30
N LYS A 28 -6.39 8.73 1.22
CA LYS A 28 -7.02 9.81 0.47
C LYS A 28 -8.22 9.35 -0.36
N GLN A 29 -8.12 8.16 -0.98
CA GLN A 29 -9.17 7.63 -1.85
C GLN A 29 -10.23 6.83 -1.08
N GLY A 30 -9.91 6.38 0.13
CA GLY A 30 -10.74 5.44 0.90
C GLY A 30 -10.85 4.07 0.24
N GLN A 31 -9.93 3.74 -0.67
CA GLN A 31 -9.96 2.52 -1.47
C GLN A 31 -8.55 2.01 -1.71
N ILE A 32 -8.41 0.69 -1.79
CA ILE A 32 -7.16 0.00 -2.14
C ILE A 32 -7.48 -1.13 -3.11
N SER A 33 -6.63 -1.33 -4.12
CA SER A 33 -6.82 -2.46 -5.04
C SER A 33 -6.58 -3.78 -4.33
N SER A 34 -7.27 -4.83 -4.75
CA SER A 34 -7.11 -6.17 -4.20
C SER A 34 -5.66 -6.69 -4.31
N SER A 35 -4.94 -6.32 -5.38
CA SER A 35 -3.53 -6.66 -5.56
C SER A 35 -2.61 -5.91 -4.59
N ASP A 36 -2.82 -4.60 -4.43
CA ASP A 36 -2.01 -3.81 -3.48
C ASP A 36 -2.30 -4.21 -2.04
N TRP A 37 -3.55 -4.58 -1.75
CA TRP A 37 -3.93 -5.11 -0.45
C TRP A 37 -3.24 -6.44 -0.16
N TYR A 38 -3.18 -7.33 -1.15
CA TYR A 38 -2.45 -8.59 -1.03
C TYR A 38 -0.96 -8.37 -0.74
N ASP A 39 -0.31 -7.50 -1.53
CA ASP A 39 1.10 -7.12 -1.31
C ASP A 39 1.33 -6.65 0.14
N VAL A 40 0.42 -5.85 0.69
CA VAL A 40 0.52 -5.29 2.05
C VAL A 40 0.45 -6.36 3.13
N ILE A 41 -0.49 -7.31 3.01
CA ILE A 41 -0.68 -8.35 4.04
C ILE A 41 0.37 -9.44 3.97
N THR A 42 1.01 -9.64 2.81
CA THR A 42 2.08 -10.63 2.65
C THR A 42 3.47 -10.04 2.85
N ALA A 43 3.66 -8.73 2.70
CA ALA A 43 4.98 -8.11 2.83
C ALA A 43 5.72 -8.35 4.17
N PRO A 44 5.05 -8.54 5.34
CA PRO A 44 5.73 -8.94 6.58
C PRO A 44 6.39 -10.32 6.54
N LEU A 45 6.02 -11.18 5.59
CA LEU A 45 6.61 -12.51 5.42
C LEU A 45 7.95 -12.45 4.69
N ASP A 46 8.16 -11.40 3.88
CA ASP A 46 9.29 -11.33 2.95
C ASP A 46 10.43 -10.42 3.44
N ASN A 47 10.19 -9.49 4.37
CA ASN A 47 11.18 -8.49 4.78
C ASN A 47 11.06 -8.05 6.25
N SER A 48 12.19 -7.66 6.86
CA SER A 48 12.20 -6.91 8.12
C SER A 48 11.79 -5.46 7.86
N PHE A 49 10.72 -5.00 8.49
CA PHE A 49 10.22 -3.63 8.36
C PHE A 49 10.89 -2.65 9.32
N SER A 50 10.88 -1.37 8.95
CA SER A 50 11.07 -0.31 9.95
C SER A 50 9.78 -0.10 10.73
N VAL A 51 9.89 0.50 11.92
CA VAL A 51 8.74 0.85 12.77
C VAL A 51 7.69 1.68 12.01
N ASP A 52 8.12 2.57 11.12
CA ASP A 52 7.21 3.38 10.31
C ASP A 52 6.39 2.55 9.31
N HIS A 53 6.97 1.48 8.75
CA HIS A 53 6.23 0.58 7.86
C HIS A 53 5.25 -0.27 8.65
N GLU A 54 5.63 -0.73 9.83
CA GLU A 54 4.73 -1.47 10.71
C GLU A 54 3.51 -0.63 11.12
N ASP A 55 3.71 0.65 11.49
CA ASP A 55 2.61 1.58 11.80
C ASP A 55 1.71 1.81 10.59
N ALA A 56 2.28 2.06 9.40
CA ALA A 56 1.52 2.25 8.18
C ALA A 56 0.68 1.02 7.80
N ILE A 57 1.26 -0.18 7.85
CA ILE A 57 0.56 -1.45 7.60
C ILE A 57 -0.56 -1.64 8.63
N THR A 58 -0.27 -1.44 9.91
CA THR A 58 -1.24 -1.58 11.00
C THR A 58 -2.44 -0.66 10.80
N ARG A 59 -2.20 0.60 10.43
CA ARG A 59 -3.26 1.58 10.15
C ARG A 59 -4.07 1.22 8.92
N MET A 60 -3.44 0.67 7.89
CA MET A 60 -4.15 0.19 6.70
C MET A 60 -5.05 -1.01 7.03
N ILE A 61 -4.54 -1.97 7.81
CA ILE A 61 -5.34 -3.11 8.30
C ILE A 61 -6.53 -2.64 9.12
N TYR A 62 -6.30 -1.69 10.03
CA TYR A 62 -7.37 -1.06 10.79
C TYR A 62 -8.40 -0.38 9.87
N GLY A 63 -7.93 0.41 8.90
CA GLY A 63 -8.76 1.10 7.91
C GLY A 63 -9.69 0.17 7.15
N VAL A 64 -9.15 -0.95 6.66
CA VAL A 64 -9.92 -1.97 5.94
C VAL A 64 -10.91 -2.68 6.87
N ARG A 65 -10.45 -3.12 8.04
CA ARG A 65 -11.27 -3.87 9.01
C ARG A 65 -12.49 -3.07 9.50
N HIS A 66 -12.33 -1.76 9.66
CA HIS A 66 -13.39 -0.88 10.16
C HIS A 66 -14.17 -0.17 9.04
N GLY A 67 -13.90 -0.48 7.77
CA GLY A 67 -14.65 0.06 6.63
C GLY A 67 -14.30 1.50 6.26
N PHE A 68 -13.21 2.06 6.77
CA PHE A 68 -12.67 3.36 6.33
C PHE A 68 -12.01 3.26 4.95
N VAL A 69 -11.48 2.08 4.63
CA VAL A 69 -10.88 1.75 3.34
C VAL A 69 -11.61 0.55 2.76
N LYS A 70 -12.08 0.67 1.52
CA LYS A 70 -12.70 -0.44 0.78
C LYS A 70 -11.68 -1.13 -0.11
N VAL A 71 -11.57 -2.44 -0.01
CA VAL A 71 -10.81 -3.24 -0.98
C VAL A 71 -11.66 -3.36 -2.26
N VAL A 72 -11.09 -2.99 -3.40
CA VAL A 72 -11.75 -2.97 -4.72
C VAL A 72 -11.07 -3.84 -5.75
#